data_AF-A0A3M1YBQ5-F1
#
_entry.id   AF-A0A3M1YBQ5-F1
#
_cell.length_a   1.000
_cell.length_b   1.000
_cell.length_c   1.000
_cell.angle_alpha   90.00
_cell.angle_beta   90.00
_cell.angle_gamma   90.00
#
_symmetry.space_group_name_H-M   'P 1'
#
loop_
_entity.id
_entity.type
_entity.pdbx_description
1 polymer ?
#
loop_
_entity_poly.entity_id
_entity_poly.type
_entity_poly.pdbx_seq_one_letter_code
_entity_poly.pdbx_strand_id
1 'polypeptide(L)'
;MKFRIILVWMLVFSLGMVVSAQEDDEEVIEPQGIYADIPQSRGEDGAFILGDPEAQIVIMEFADFLCPHCQDYHDEVIGDLIEQFVATGQARFEYRFFPIIDQTYSPRLAAVNECAYQQGLFWATHNELYVMAQDRLIGPDFEEILADRVGLDLDLLNTCLDSGDATQYETDTALGIELAVSGTPAVRVRVGDGEPGAIVLNGTTYNRGGVALSVLEAFITADDPVELIGDVVPPAPRLINEDLLQETGLISGDPCDAPCWRGIIPGETTWEDAVEIMQADETLGDLELQEQGEARGASFTQQDGILCCQIISQTGEFVEFIQLQIAPGVTLGEVIEKYGEPDYVDGEPYSSDQYILILFYEETPMLIYAFAPDSESALDGDSEIIGLVYLTDDLMEQFITTSDLAEWQGYESFDFYVGQ
;
A
#
# COMPACT_ATOMS: atom_id res chain seq x y z
N MET A 1 6.10 7.04 16.44
CA MET A 1 4.63 6.84 16.53
C MET A 1 3.94 8.15 16.89
N LYS A 2 2.80 8.49 16.26
CA LYS A 2 1.41 8.26 16.72
C LYS A 2 1.14 8.74 18.17
N PHE A 3 0.32 9.78 18.33
CA PHE A 3 -0.29 10.16 19.62
C PHE A 3 -1.71 10.70 19.38
N ARG A 4 -2.73 9.84 19.55
CA ARG A 4 -4.15 10.24 19.66
C ARG A 4 -4.46 10.53 21.13
N ILE A 5 -4.95 11.72 21.47
CA ILE A 5 -5.80 11.99 22.66
C ILE A 5 -6.49 13.35 22.49
N ILE A 6 -7.79 13.41 22.79
CA ILE A 6 -8.63 14.61 22.80
C ILE A 6 -9.43 14.59 24.13
N LEU A 7 -9.78 15.78 24.68
CA LEU A 7 -10.47 16.03 25.97
C LEU A 7 -9.57 15.79 27.23
N VAL A 8 -9.70 16.47 28.39
CA VAL A 8 -10.76 17.37 28.93
C VAL A 8 -10.18 18.64 29.65
N TRP A 9 -10.63 19.83 29.21
CA TRP A 9 -10.99 21.09 29.90
C TRP A 9 -10.56 21.52 31.35
N MET A 10 -10.59 22.87 31.52
CA MET A 10 -10.75 23.74 32.73
C MET A 10 -9.46 24.38 33.31
N LEU A 11 -9.38 25.68 33.70
CA LEU A 11 -10.22 26.91 33.71
C LEU A 11 -9.24 28.12 33.94
N VAL A 12 -9.52 29.45 34.08
CA VAL A 12 -10.70 30.29 34.40
C VAL A 12 -10.47 31.78 33.95
N PHE A 13 -11.48 32.48 33.38
CA PHE A 13 -11.66 33.97 33.25
C PHE A 13 -10.58 34.80 32.51
N SER A 14 -10.79 36.00 31.92
CA SER A 14 -11.94 36.86 31.52
C SER A 14 -11.38 37.94 30.55
N LEU A 15 -12.09 38.76 29.78
CA LEU A 15 -13.42 39.40 29.89
C LEU A 15 -13.91 39.80 28.48
N GLY A 16 -15.23 39.76 28.24
CA GLY A 16 -15.85 39.74 26.91
C GLY A 16 -15.45 40.79 25.87
N MET A 17 -15.24 40.30 24.65
CA MET A 17 -15.72 40.93 23.42
C MET A 17 -16.79 40.04 22.80
N VAL A 18 -17.87 40.64 22.27
CA VAL A 18 -18.78 39.94 21.36
C VAL A 18 -18.20 40.12 19.96
N VAL A 19 -17.38 39.16 19.55
CA VAL A 19 -17.13 38.92 18.13
C VAL A 19 -18.34 38.11 17.65
N SER A 20 -19.06 38.62 16.65
CA SER A 20 -19.97 37.78 15.89
C SER A 20 -19.13 36.72 15.19
N ALA A 21 -19.46 35.45 15.39
CA ALA A 21 -19.12 34.45 14.38
C ALA A 21 -19.79 34.95 13.09
N GLN A 22 -18.97 35.41 12.16
CA GLN A 22 -19.37 35.49 10.78
C GLN A 22 -19.28 34.05 10.30
N GLU A 23 -20.37 33.52 9.77
CA GLU A 23 -20.31 32.29 8.99
C GLU A 23 -19.44 32.66 7.77
N ASP A 24 -18.28 32.03 7.64
CA ASP A 24 -17.42 32.24 6.48
C ASP A 24 -18.15 31.64 5.27
N ASP A 25 -18.67 32.51 4.40
CA ASP A 25 -19.34 32.10 3.16
C ASP A 25 -18.34 31.33 2.29
N GLU A 26 -18.45 29.99 2.25
CA GLU A 26 -17.68 29.17 1.31
C GLU A 26 -17.98 29.63 -0.12
N GLU A 27 -16.95 30.06 -0.85
CA GLU A 27 -17.11 30.63 -2.19
C GLU A 27 -17.51 29.51 -3.16
N VAL A 28 -18.81 29.44 -3.47
CA VAL A 28 -19.40 28.40 -4.33
C VAL A 28 -18.79 28.49 -5.73
N ILE A 29 -17.96 27.50 -6.05
CA ILE A 29 -17.26 27.39 -7.33
C ILE A 29 -18.24 26.86 -8.37
N GLU A 30 -18.78 27.75 -9.21
CA GLU A 30 -19.70 27.41 -10.30
C GLU A 30 -18.95 26.64 -11.42
N PRO A 31 -19.41 25.43 -11.82
CA PRO A 31 -18.81 24.66 -12.91
C PRO A 31 -18.80 25.34 -14.28
N GLN A 32 -17.74 25.12 -15.05
CA GLN A 32 -17.54 25.73 -16.37
C GLN A 32 -17.04 24.73 -17.43
N GLY A 33 -17.35 25.02 -18.70
CA GLY A 33 -16.91 24.23 -19.86
C GLY A 33 -17.77 23.00 -20.14
N ILE A 34 -17.14 21.88 -20.49
CA ILE A 34 -17.83 20.59 -20.71
C ILE A 34 -18.35 20.06 -19.36
N TYR A 35 -19.51 19.39 -19.38
CA TYR A 35 -20.19 18.85 -18.21
C TYR A 35 -20.60 19.87 -17.12
N ALA A 36 -20.66 21.17 -17.43
CA ALA A 36 -21.14 22.20 -16.49
C ALA A 36 -22.62 22.03 -16.07
N ASP A 37 -23.45 21.37 -16.88
CA ASP A 37 -24.85 21.02 -16.55
C ASP A 37 -24.97 19.75 -15.67
N ILE A 38 -23.85 19.07 -15.35
CA ILE A 38 -23.80 17.87 -14.48
C ILE A 38 -23.23 18.30 -13.11
N PRO A 39 -23.74 17.80 -11.96
CA PRO A 39 -23.19 18.15 -10.66
C PRO A 39 -21.72 17.72 -10.52
N GLN A 40 -20.93 18.51 -9.78
CA GLN A 40 -19.50 18.31 -9.56
C GLN A 40 -19.19 18.52 -8.09
N SER A 41 -18.33 17.70 -7.49
CA SER A 41 -17.99 17.79 -6.07
C SER A 41 -16.65 17.13 -5.74
N ARG A 42 -16.27 17.14 -4.45
CA ARG A 42 -15.08 16.48 -3.90
C ARG A 42 -15.50 15.38 -2.93
N GLY A 43 -14.79 14.24 -2.92
CA GLY A 43 -14.95 13.20 -1.90
C GLY A 43 -14.27 13.57 -0.57
N GLU A 44 -14.56 12.84 0.51
CA GLU A 44 -13.89 13.04 1.81
C GLU A 44 -12.37 12.76 1.76
N ASP A 45 -11.96 11.86 0.87
CA ASP A 45 -10.58 11.52 0.51
C ASP A 45 -9.97 12.47 -0.54
N GLY A 46 -10.76 13.43 -1.05
CA GLY A 46 -10.39 14.24 -2.18
C GLY A 46 -10.54 13.53 -3.53
N ALA A 47 -11.50 12.62 -3.70
CA ALA A 47 -11.99 12.27 -5.03
C ALA A 47 -12.39 13.52 -5.84
N PHE A 48 -12.22 13.52 -7.17
CA PHE A 48 -12.96 14.43 -8.05
C PHE A 48 -14.21 13.72 -8.58
N ILE A 49 -15.39 14.23 -8.23
CA ILE A 49 -16.68 13.61 -8.52
C ILE A 49 -17.38 14.35 -9.67
N LEU A 50 -17.99 13.59 -10.56
CA LEU A 50 -18.96 14.02 -11.57
C LEU A 50 -20.25 13.20 -11.43
N GLY A 51 -21.41 13.85 -11.51
CA GLY A 51 -22.72 13.23 -11.33
C GLY A 51 -23.33 13.54 -9.97
N ASP A 52 -24.52 12.98 -9.72
CA ASP A 52 -25.22 13.14 -8.44
C ASP A 52 -24.37 12.54 -7.29
N PRO A 53 -23.94 13.32 -6.28
CA PRO A 53 -23.14 12.79 -5.18
C PRO A 53 -23.86 11.69 -4.38
N GLU A 54 -25.20 11.68 -4.36
CA GLU A 54 -26.00 10.66 -3.68
C GLU A 54 -26.14 9.36 -4.50
N ALA A 55 -25.69 9.35 -5.76
CA ALA A 55 -25.76 8.17 -6.63
C ALA A 55 -24.97 7.00 -6.02
N GLN A 56 -25.67 5.89 -5.78
CA GLN A 56 -25.12 4.75 -5.05
C GLN A 56 -24.06 3.99 -5.86
N ILE A 57 -24.14 3.97 -7.19
CA ILE A 57 -23.14 3.31 -8.02
C ILE A 57 -21.96 4.25 -8.25
N VAL A 58 -20.77 3.83 -7.85
CA VAL A 58 -19.55 4.62 -8.01
C VAL A 58 -18.61 3.92 -8.99
N ILE A 59 -18.19 4.63 -10.03
CA ILE A 59 -17.15 4.18 -10.96
C ILE A 59 -15.90 5.03 -10.73
N MET A 60 -14.86 4.44 -10.16
CA MET A 60 -13.56 5.07 -9.92
C MET A 60 -12.59 4.73 -11.04
N GLU A 61 -11.98 5.73 -11.70
CA GLU A 61 -10.88 5.52 -12.65
C GLU A 61 -9.55 6.05 -12.09
N PHE A 62 -8.53 5.19 -12.09
CA PHE A 62 -7.14 5.54 -11.84
C PHE A 62 -6.40 5.69 -13.17
N ALA A 63 -5.95 6.91 -13.50
CA ALA A 63 -5.42 7.22 -14.82
C ALA A 63 -4.26 8.24 -14.84
N ASP A 64 -3.59 8.30 -15.99
CA ASP A 64 -2.50 9.24 -16.29
C ASP A 64 -2.77 9.86 -17.67
N PHE A 65 -2.81 11.19 -17.76
CA PHE A 65 -3.06 11.92 -19.01
C PHE A 65 -2.06 11.57 -20.13
N LEU A 66 -0.83 11.18 -19.78
CA LEU A 66 0.20 10.78 -20.75
C LEU A 66 0.13 9.30 -21.16
N CYS A 67 -0.71 8.49 -20.52
CA CYS A 67 -0.87 7.08 -20.89
C CYS A 67 -1.68 6.96 -22.19
N PRO A 68 -1.12 6.34 -23.26
CA PRO A 68 -1.84 6.17 -24.52
C PRO A 68 -3.15 5.39 -24.34
N HIS A 69 -3.19 4.40 -23.43
CA HIS A 69 -4.39 3.63 -23.17
C HIS A 69 -5.44 4.38 -22.34
N CYS A 70 -5.05 5.42 -21.58
CA CYS A 70 -6.03 6.33 -20.96
C CYS A 70 -6.62 7.26 -22.03
N GLN A 71 -5.79 7.73 -22.97
CA GLN A 71 -6.24 8.53 -24.12
C GLN A 71 -7.21 7.73 -25.03
N ASP A 72 -6.90 6.46 -25.32
CA ASP A 72 -7.80 5.55 -26.05
C ASP A 72 -9.14 5.37 -25.28
N TYR A 73 -9.08 5.16 -23.96
CA TYR A 73 -10.24 4.85 -23.11
C TYR A 73 -11.14 6.06 -22.80
N HIS A 74 -10.56 7.26 -22.69
CA HIS A 74 -11.30 8.52 -22.57
C HIS A 74 -12.20 8.74 -23.79
N ASP A 75 -11.66 8.54 -24.99
CA ASP A 75 -12.37 8.68 -26.26
C ASP A 75 -13.37 7.54 -26.53
N GLU A 76 -13.03 6.29 -26.21
CA GLU A 76 -13.86 5.11 -26.54
C GLU A 76 -14.92 4.75 -25.47
N VAL A 77 -14.79 5.18 -24.21
CA VAL A 77 -15.66 4.74 -23.10
C VAL A 77 -16.14 5.85 -22.18
N ILE A 78 -15.27 6.76 -21.73
CA ILE A 78 -15.63 7.72 -20.67
C ILE A 78 -16.71 8.72 -21.09
N GLY A 79 -16.67 9.23 -22.33
CA GLY A 79 -17.74 10.09 -22.86
C GLY A 79 -19.13 9.43 -22.84
N ASP A 80 -19.22 8.19 -23.34
CA ASP A 80 -20.45 7.40 -23.38
C ASP A 80 -20.95 7.03 -21.97
N LEU A 81 -20.04 6.68 -21.05
CA LEU A 81 -20.33 6.43 -19.64
C LEU A 81 -20.97 7.66 -18.99
N ILE A 82 -20.40 8.83 -19.23
CA ILE A 82 -20.88 10.10 -18.66
C ILE A 82 -22.26 10.48 -19.23
N GLU A 83 -22.46 10.43 -20.54
CA GLU A 83 -23.77 10.75 -21.14
C GLU A 83 -24.88 9.79 -20.69
N GLN A 84 -24.60 8.48 -20.62
CA GLN A 84 -25.62 7.47 -20.40
C GLN A 84 -25.97 7.26 -18.93
N PHE A 85 -24.98 7.28 -18.01
CA PHE A 85 -25.17 6.86 -16.62
C PHE A 85 -24.90 7.97 -15.59
N VAL A 86 -23.92 8.85 -15.83
CA VAL A 86 -23.53 9.90 -14.87
C VAL A 86 -24.47 11.10 -14.97
N ALA A 87 -24.70 11.61 -16.18
CA ALA A 87 -25.65 12.70 -16.46
C ALA A 87 -27.12 12.34 -16.12
N THR A 88 -27.42 11.05 -15.97
CA THR A 88 -28.74 10.52 -15.62
C THR A 88 -28.91 10.18 -14.14
N GLY A 89 -27.86 10.34 -13.32
CA GLY A 89 -27.88 10.04 -11.88
C GLY A 89 -27.95 8.54 -11.53
N GLN A 90 -27.66 7.65 -12.49
CA GLN A 90 -27.59 6.20 -12.24
C GLN A 90 -26.27 5.80 -11.57
N ALA A 91 -25.21 6.57 -11.83
CA ALA A 91 -23.90 6.43 -11.20
C ALA A 91 -23.26 7.81 -10.97
N ARG A 92 -22.25 7.87 -10.10
CA ARG A 92 -21.27 8.95 -10.05
C ARG A 92 -19.91 8.45 -10.54
N PHE A 93 -19.22 9.29 -11.31
CA PHE A 93 -17.87 9.03 -11.81
C PHE A 93 -16.86 9.73 -10.92
N GLU A 94 -15.79 9.01 -10.59
CA GLU A 94 -14.77 9.43 -9.64
C GLU A 94 -13.39 9.30 -10.29
N TYR A 95 -12.74 10.41 -10.61
CA TYR A 95 -11.37 10.39 -11.16
C TYR A 95 -10.35 10.34 -10.03
N ARG A 96 -9.27 9.58 -10.24
CA ARG A 96 -8.08 9.47 -9.38
C ARG A 96 -6.83 9.59 -10.22
N PHE A 97 -5.92 10.49 -9.85
CA PHE A 97 -4.63 10.61 -10.51
C PHE A 97 -3.72 9.44 -10.15
N PHE A 98 -3.13 8.80 -11.16
CA PHE A 98 -2.13 7.74 -10.96
C PHE A 98 -0.91 8.00 -11.87
N PRO A 99 -0.12 9.07 -11.61
CA PRO A 99 0.94 9.54 -12.50
C PRO A 99 2.14 8.58 -12.53
N ILE A 100 2.25 7.78 -13.59
CA ILE A 100 3.25 6.70 -13.73
C ILE A 100 4.03 6.72 -15.06
N ILE A 101 3.62 7.54 -16.03
CA ILE A 101 4.20 7.52 -17.38
C ILE A 101 5.45 8.41 -17.50
N ASP A 102 5.42 9.63 -16.96
CA ASP A 102 6.57 10.54 -16.92
C ASP A 102 6.71 11.21 -15.54
N GLN A 103 7.88 11.05 -14.91
CA GLN A 103 8.15 11.54 -13.56
C GLN A 103 8.17 13.07 -13.42
N THR A 104 8.18 13.83 -14.52
CA THR A 104 8.14 15.29 -14.52
C THR A 104 6.76 15.81 -14.88
N TYR A 105 6.19 15.32 -15.98
CA TYR A 105 4.95 15.86 -16.52
C TYR A 105 3.70 15.22 -15.93
N SER A 106 3.66 13.91 -15.63
CA SER A 106 2.44 13.28 -15.11
C SER A 106 1.97 13.90 -13.77
N PRO A 107 2.84 14.12 -12.75
CA PRO A 107 2.43 14.82 -11.53
C PRO A 107 2.08 16.29 -11.75
N ARG A 108 2.80 16.99 -12.66
CA ARG A 108 2.52 18.40 -12.99
C ARG A 108 1.17 18.58 -13.69
N LEU A 109 0.78 17.64 -14.54
CA LEU A 109 -0.54 17.61 -15.19
C LEU A 109 -1.67 17.39 -14.17
N ALA A 110 -1.46 16.49 -13.21
CA ALA A 110 -2.37 16.28 -12.09
C ALA A 110 -2.54 17.56 -11.25
N ALA A 111 -1.43 18.16 -10.80
CA ALA A 111 -1.45 19.40 -10.02
C ALA A 111 -2.11 20.59 -10.77
N VAL A 112 -1.87 20.72 -12.09
CA VAL A 112 -2.54 21.73 -12.93
C VAL A 112 -4.05 21.49 -13.03
N ASN A 113 -4.47 20.24 -13.17
CA ASN A 113 -5.89 19.87 -13.22
C ASN A 113 -6.58 20.05 -11.84
N GLU A 114 -5.90 19.73 -10.75
CA GLU A 114 -6.34 20.03 -9.38
C GLU A 114 -6.49 21.54 -9.15
N CYS A 115 -5.50 22.35 -9.50
CA CYS A 115 -5.61 23.81 -9.41
C CYS A 115 -6.75 24.38 -10.29
N ALA A 116 -7.10 23.74 -11.40
CA ALA A 116 -8.25 24.12 -12.21
C ALA A 116 -9.60 23.89 -11.50
N TYR A 117 -9.68 23.00 -10.50
CA TYR A 117 -10.88 22.85 -9.67
C TYR A 117 -11.21 24.15 -8.93
N GLN A 118 -10.19 24.88 -8.44
CA GLN A 118 -10.37 26.17 -7.76
C GLN A 118 -11.00 27.26 -8.66
N GLN A 119 -11.07 27.03 -9.98
CA GLN A 119 -11.66 27.93 -10.97
C GLN A 119 -12.96 27.38 -11.60
N GLY A 120 -13.46 26.24 -11.13
CA GLY A 120 -14.63 25.55 -11.69
C GLY A 120 -14.35 24.83 -13.02
N LEU A 121 -13.07 24.65 -13.37
CA LEU A 121 -12.61 24.19 -14.68
C LEU A 121 -12.00 22.78 -14.66
N PHE A 122 -12.11 22.03 -13.55
CA PHE A 122 -11.53 20.68 -13.42
C PHE A 122 -11.89 19.77 -14.61
N TRP A 123 -13.17 19.53 -14.87
CA TRP A 123 -13.59 18.59 -15.93
C TRP A 123 -13.34 19.12 -17.35
N ALA A 124 -13.32 20.44 -17.53
CA ALA A 124 -12.88 21.08 -18.79
C ALA A 124 -11.39 20.83 -19.05
N THR A 125 -10.52 21.04 -18.05
CA THR A 125 -9.08 20.78 -18.16
C THR A 125 -8.76 19.30 -18.26
N HIS A 126 -9.44 18.41 -17.52
CA HIS A 126 -9.30 16.96 -17.64
C HIS A 126 -9.49 16.50 -19.09
N ASN A 127 -10.59 16.92 -19.74
CA ASN A 127 -10.85 16.58 -21.13
C ASN A 127 -9.80 17.18 -22.09
N GLU A 128 -9.44 18.45 -21.91
CA GLU A 128 -8.47 19.13 -22.79
C GLU A 128 -7.04 18.57 -22.64
N LEU A 129 -6.64 18.13 -21.44
CA LEU A 129 -5.33 17.52 -21.21
C LEU A 129 -5.15 16.20 -21.96
N TYR A 130 -6.20 15.38 -22.08
CA TYR A 130 -6.17 14.18 -22.93
C TYR A 130 -5.99 14.54 -24.41
N VAL A 131 -6.76 15.50 -24.92
CA VAL A 131 -6.64 16.00 -26.31
C VAL A 131 -5.23 16.57 -26.57
N MET A 132 -4.70 17.38 -25.64
CA MET A 132 -3.34 17.93 -25.73
C MET A 132 -2.24 16.86 -25.65
N ALA A 133 -2.45 15.77 -24.90
CA ALA A 133 -1.51 14.65 -24.86
C ALA A 133 -1.50 13.86 -26.17
N GLN A 134 -2.67 13.58 -26.76
CA GLN A 134 -2.81 12.98 -28.09
C GLN A 134 -2.16 13.86 -29.19
N ASP A 135 -2.43 15.17 -29.21
CA ASP A 135 -1.83 16.17 -30.12
C ASP A 135 -0.31 16.35 -29.89
N ARG A 136 0.23 15.85 -28.77
CA ARG A 136 1.64 16.00 -28.32
C ARG A 136 2.04 17.45 -28.02
N LEU A 137 1.14 18.16 -27.34
CA LEU A 137 1.30 19.54 -26.90
C LEU A 137 1.74 19.68 -25.43
N ILE A 138 1.92 18.57 -24.72
CA ILE A 138 2.55 18.59 -23.39
C ILE A 138 4.06 18.83 -23.57
N GLY A 139 4.54 19.89 -22.94
CA GLY A 139 5.89 20.44 -23.05
C GLY A 139 5.98 21.74 -22.23
N PRO A 140 7.08 22.51 -22.32
CA PRO A 140 7.30 23.67 -21.45
C PRO A 140 6.19 24.73 -21.46
N ASP A 141 5.49 24.88 -22.58
CA ASP A 141 4.49 25.94 -22.80
C ASP A 141 3.03 25.43 -22.59
N PHE A 142 2.84 24.20 -22.06
CA PHE A 142 1.52 23.55 -22.06
C PHE A 142 0.47 24.26 -21.19
N GLU A 143 0.90 24.89 -20.10
CA GLU A 143 0.01 25.62 -19.18
C GLU A 143 -0.60 26.86 -19.84
N GLU A 144 0.18 27.58 -20.65
CA GLU A 144 -0.32 28.70 -21.47
C GLU A 144 -1.31 28.20 -22.53
N ILE A 145 -1.00 27.09 -23.22
CA ILE A 145 -1.87 26.50 -24.25
C ILE A 145 -3.19 26.00 -23.66
N LEU A 146 -3.15 25.35 -22.49
CA LEU A 146 -4.34 24.88 -21.78
C LEU A 146 -5.23 26.07 -21.38
N ALA A 147 -4.63 27.12 -20.80
CA ALA A 147 -5.37 28.31 -20.38
C ALA A 147 -6.05 29.02 -21.56
N ASP A 148 -5.36 29.19 -22.70
CA ASP A 148 -5.94 29.75 -23.93
C ASP A 148 -7.08 28.89 -24.51
N ARG A 149 -7.07 27.56 -24.28
CA ARG A 149 -8.12 26.63 -24.75
C ARG A 149 -9.35 26.59 -23.84
N VAL A 150 -9.19 26.48 -22.52
CA VAL A 150 -10.31 26.32 -21.58
C VAL A 150 -10.73 27.59 -20.83
N GLY A 151 -9.93 28.65 -20.86
CA GLY A 151 -10.21 29.91 -20.18
C GLY A 151 -9.76 29.98 -18.70
N LEU A 152 -8.70 29.24 -18.32
CA LEU A 152 -8.07 29.41 -17.00
C LEU A 152 -7.47 30.81 -16.84
N ASP A 153 -7.57 31.34 -15.62
CA ASP A 153 -6.73 32.44 -15.18
C ASP A 153 -5.35 31.90 -14.78
N LEU A 154 -4.31 32.35 -15.49
CA LEU A 154 -2.92 31.94 -15.25
C LEU A 154 -2.32 32.52 -13.97
N ASP A 155 -2.76 33.69 -13.50
CA ASP A 155 -2.25 34.26 -12.24
C ASP A 155 -2.81 33.44 -11.05
N LEU A 156 -4.08 33.01 -11.12
CA LEU A 156 -4.66 32.08 -10.14
C LEU A 156 -4.04 30.68 -10.22
N LEU A 157 -3.83 30.14 -11.43
CA LEU A 157 -3.20 28.83 -11.62
C LEU A 157 -1.78 28.81 -11.02
N ASN A 158 -0.95 29.79 -11.35
CA ASN A 158 0.40 29.91 -10.80
C ASN A 158 0.36 30.10 -9.27
N THR A 159 -0.58 30.88 -8.74
CA THR A 159 -0.71 31.06 -7.27
C THR A 159 -1.00 29.75 -6.54
N CYS A 160 -1.83 28.88 -7.12
CA CYS A 160 -2.11 27.54 -6.57
C CYS A 160 -0.88 26.60 -6.71
N LEU A 161 -0.22 26.59 -7.87
CA LEU A 161 0.95 25.73 -8.10
C LEU A 161 2.18 26.15 -7.26
N ASP A 162 2.36 27.46 -7.00
CA ASP A 162 3.43 28.00 -6.16
C ASP A 162 3.17 27.79 -4.65
N SER A 163 1.95 27.43 -4.22
CA SER A 163 1.70 27.08 -2.81
C SER A 163 2.27 25.71 -2.45
N GLY A 164 2.27 24.78 -3.42
CA GLY A 164 2.69 23.40 -3.23
C GLY A 164 1.63 22.49 -2.60
N ASP A 165 0.38 22.96 -2.43
CA ASP A 165 -0.71 22.18 -1.81
C ASP A 165 -1.45 21.26 -2.81
N ALA A 166 -1.21 21.41 -4.12
CA ALA A 166 -1.84 20.62 -5.18
C ALA A 166 -1.18 19.23 -5.30
N THR A 167 -1.44 18.38 -4.31
CA THR A 167 -0.83 17.06 -4.13
C THR A 167 -1.83 15.90 -4.04
N GLN A 168 -3.08 16.07 -4.51
CA GLN A 168 -4.09 15.00 -4.50
C GLN A 168 -3.60 13.70 -5.15
N TYR A 169 -2.71 13.81 -6.15
CA TYR A 169 -2.10 12.66 -6.81
C TYR A 169 -1.30 11.74 -5.86
N GLU A 170 -0.83 12.22 -4.72
CA GLU A 170 -0.13 11.38 -3.72
C GLU A 170 -1.11 10.50 -2.96
N THR A 171 -2.25 11.07 -2.53
CA THR A 171 -3.37 10.35 -1.92
C THR A 171 -3.97 9.34 -2.91
N ASP A 172 -4.24 9.77 -4.14
CA ASP A 172 -4.82 8.94 -5.20
C ASP A 172 -3.89 7.78 -5.59
N THR A 173 -2.56 8.02 -5.62
CA THR A 173 -1.57 6.96 -5.87
C THR A 173 -1.50 5.97 -4.72
N ALA A 174 -1.55 6.44 -3.46
CA ALA A 174 -1.56 5.56 -2.29
C ALA A 174 -2.79 4.64 -2.28
N LEU A 175 -3.99 5.21 -2.51
CA LEU A 175 -5.23 4.45 -2.66
C LEU A 175 -5.17 3.49 -3.85
N GLY A 176 -4.59 3.90 -4.98
CA GLY A 176 -4.41 3.02 -6.13
C GLY A 176 -3.51 1.81 -5.81
N ILE A 177 -2.42 2.01 -5.06
CA ILE A 177 -1.53 0.92 -4.62
C ILE A 177 -2.28 -0.03 -3.67
N GLU A 178 -3.03 0.49 -2.71
CA GLU A 178 -3.88 -0.30 -1.79
C GLU A 178 -4.92 -1.13 -2.55
N LEU A 179 -5.57 -0.54 -3.57
CA LEU A 179 -6.52 -1.21 -4.45
C LEU A 179 -5.85 -1.99 -5.61
N ALA A 180 -4.57 -2.38 -5.44
CA ALA A 180 -3.76 -3.18 -6.36
C ALA A 180 -3.75 -2.70 -7.83
N VAL A 181 -3.75 -1.38 -8.06
CA VAL A 181 -3.60 -0.76 -9.39
C VAL A 181 -2.15 -0.90 -9.85
N SER A 182 -1.92 -1.74 -10.86
CA SER A 182 -0.58 -2.03 -11.40
C SER A 182 -0.30 -1.39 -12.76
N GLY A 183 -1.01 -0.30 -13.10
CA GLY A 183 -0.95 0.36 -14.41
C GLY A 183 -2.27 1.04 -14.78
N THR A 184 -2.23 1.93 -15.78
CA THR A 184 -3.36 2.80 -16.16
C THR A 184 -3.84 2.56 -17.60
N PRO A 185 -5.14 2.79 -17.91
CA PRO A 185 -6.21 3.11 -16.96
C PRO A 185 -6.57 1.87 -16.13
N ALA A 186 -7.14 2.07 -14.96
CA ALA A 186 -7.69 0.98 -14.14
C ALA A 186 -8.99 1.43 -13.48
N VAL A 187 -10.05 0.62 -13.62
CA VAL A 187 -11.34 0.90 -12.99
C VAL A 187 -11.47 0.14 -11.67
N ARG A 188 -12.10 0.79 -10.69
CA ARG A 188 -12.61 0.22 -9.43
C ARG A 188 -14.06 0.65 -9.25
N VAL A 189 -14.82 -0.11 -8.47
CA VAL A 189 -16.24 0.18 -8.22
C VAL A 189 -16.60 0.00 -6.76
N ARG A 190 -17.57 0.79 -6.26
CA ARG A 190 -18.23 0.59 -4.96
C ARG A 190 -19.72 0.88 -5.06
N VAL A 191 -20.47 0.41 -4.06
CA VAL A 191 -21.90 0.70 -3.88
C VAL A 191 -22.08 1.44 -2.56
N GLY A 192 -22.55 2.69 -2.62
CA GLY A 192 -22.63 3.59 -1.48
C GLY A 192 -21.26 3.79 -0.83
N ASP A 193 -21.21 3.58 0.48
CA ASP A 193 -20.02 3.69 1.31
C ASP A 193 -19.29 2.34 1.49
N GLY A 194 -19.59 1.34 0.65
CA GLY A 194 -18.94 0.04 0.65
C GLY A 194 -17.50 0.06 0.09
N GLU A 195 -16.77 -1.02 0.36
CA GLU A 195 -15.37 -1.15 -0.06
C GLU A 195 -15.20 -1.12 -1.60
N PRO A 196 -14.18 -0.40 -2.13
CA PRO A 196 -13.83 -0.45 -3.55
C PRO A 196 -13.30 -1.83 -3.97
N GLY A 197 -13.86 -2.39 -5.04
CA GLY A 197 -13.40 -3.64 -5.64
C GLY A 197 -13.29 -3.60 -7.16
N ALA A 198 -13.01 -4.76 -7.75
CA ALA A 198 -13.03 -4.96 -9.19
C ALA A 198 -14.34 -5.63 -9.62
N ILE A 199 -14.85 -5.30 -10.81
CA ILE A 199 -16.05 -5.96 -11.33
C ILE A 199 -15.73 -7.44 -11.60
N VAL A 200 -16.58 -8.35 -11.11
CA VAL A 200 -16.54 -9.79 -11.42
C VAL A 200 -17.81 -10.15 -12.18
N LEU A 201 -17.70 -10.35 -13.49
CA LEU A 201 -18.84 -10.62 -14.37
C LEU A 201 -18.61 -11.91 -15.15
N ASN A 202 -19.56 -12.85 -15.06
CA ASN A 202 -19.50 -14.19 -15.69
C ASN A 202 -18.21 -14.99 -15.36
N GLY A 203 -17.62 -14.79 -14.17
CA GLY A 203 -16.38 -15.43 -13.75
C GLY A 203 -15.10 -14.79 -14.32
N THR A 204 -15.20 -13.62 -14.94
CA THR A 204 -14.06 -12.78 -15.34
C THR A 204 -13.92 -11.61 -14.38
N THR A 205 -12.75 -11.46 -13.76
CA THR A 205 -12.42 -10.30 -12.92
C THR A 205 -11.79 -9.20 -13.77
N TYR A 206 -12.33 -7.99 -13.69
CA TYR A 206 -11.92 -6.81 -14.45
C TYR A 206 -11.05 -5.88 -13.57
N ASN A 207 -9.90 -6.39 -13.10
CA ASN A 207 -9.00 -5.66 -12.18
C ASN A 207 -7.80 -4.96 -12.86
N ARG A 208 -7.63 -5.13 -14.17
CA ARG A 208 -6.52 -4.55 -14.97
C ARG A 208 -7.04 -3.91 -16.26
N GLY A 209 -6.57 -2.71 -16.57
CA GLY A 209 -6.98 -1.97 -17.76
C GLY A 209 -8.31 -1.22 -17.57
N GLY A 210 -8.67 -0.43 -18.57
CA GLY A 210 -9.99 0.20 -18.70
C GLY A 210 -11.07 -0.87 -18.92
N VAL A 211 -12.28 -0.62 -18.42
CA VAL A 211 -13.37 -1.59 -18.44
C VAL A 211 -14.41 -1.17 -19.47
N ALA A 212 -14.64 -2.03 -20.48
CA ALA A 212 -15.52 -1.72 -21.60
C ALA A 212 -16.93 -1.31 -21.14
N LEU A 213 -17.54 -0.34 -21.83
CA LEU A 213 -18.83 0.26 -21.48
C LEU A 213 -19.92 -0.78 -21.18
N SER A 214 -20.00 -1.89 -21.93
CA SER A 214 -21.01 -2.95 -21.73
C SER A 214 -20.82 -3.78 -20.46
N VAL A 215 -19.64 -3.73 -19.84
CA VAL A 215 -19.37 -4.32 -18.51
C VAL A 215 -19.74 -3.33 -17.41
N LEU A 216 -19.50 -2.04 -17.63
CA LEU A 216 -19.98 -0.96 -16.74
C LEU A 216 -21.51 -0.90 -16.72
N GLU A 217 -22.16 -0.92 -17.89
CA GLU A 217 -23.62 -1.03 -18.04
C GLU A 217 -24.17 -2.24 -17.28
N ALA A 218 -23.56 -3.42 -17.44
CA ALA A 218 -23.99 -4.64 -16.75
C ALA A 218 -23.81 -4.59 -15.22
N PHE A 219 -22.87 -3.78 -14.72
CA PHE A 219 -22.70 -3.51 -13.29
C PHE A 219 -23.73 -2.48 -12.79
N ILE A 220 -23.83 -1.33 -13.46
CA ILE A 220 -24.74 -0.21 -13.09
C ILE A 220 -26.21 -0.63 -13.14
N THR A 221 -26.58 -1.57 -14.02
CA THR A 221 -27.97 -2.04 -14.21
C THR A 221 -28.30 -3.37 -13.53
N ALA A 222 -27.43 -3.90 -12.67
CA ALA A 222 -27.66 -5.14 -11.94
C ALA A 222 -28.78 -5.04 -10.90
N ASP A 223 -29.55 -6.12 -10.70
CA ASP A 223 -30.55 -6.23 -9.62
C ASP A 223 -29.88 -6.19 -8.22
N ASP A 224 -28.66 -6.73 -8.12
CA ASP A 224 -27.75 -6.58 -6.98
C ASP A 224 -26.31 -6.38 -7.50
N PRO A 225 -25.80 -5.13 -7.52
CA PRO A 225 -24.44 -4.84 -7.96
C PRO A 225 -23.37 -5.25 -6.93
N VAL A 226 -23.72 -5.49 -5.66
CA VAL A 226 -22.74 -5.85 -4.63
C VAL A 226 -22.21 -7.26 -4.86
N GLU A 227 -23.06 -8.20 -5.32
CA GLU A 227 -22.62 -9.55 -5.74
C GLU A 227 -21.68 -9.55 -6.96
N LEU A 228 -21.50 -8.40 -7.64
CA LEU A 228 -20.59 -8.22 -8.77
C LEU A 228 -19.26 -7.52 -8.39
N ILE A 229 -19.07 -7.17 -7.12
CA ILE A 229 -17.79 -6.66 -6.60
C ILE A 229 -16.96 -7.85 -6.10
N GLY A 230 -15.73 -7.97 -6.59
CA GLY A 230 -14.74 -8.91 -6.08
C GLY A 230 -13.48 -8.21 -5.59
N ASP A 231 -12.75 -8.89 -4.71
CA ASP A 231 -11.55 -8.36 -4.05
C ASP A 231 -10.50 -7.88 -5.06
N VAL A 232 -9.96 -6.70 -4.79
CA VAL A 232 -8.92 -6.04 -5.61
C VAL A 232 -7.55 -6.63 -5.36
N VAL A 233 -7.19 -6.72 -4.07
CA VAL A 233 -5.97 -7.38 -3.62
C VAL A 233 -6.23 -8.88 -3.76
N PRO A 234 -5.36 -9.65 -4.45
CA PRO A 234 -5.38 -11.10 -4.26
C PRO A 234 -5.17 -11.37 -2.76
N PRO A 235 -5.92 -12.30 -2.13
CA PRO A 235 -5.83 -12.53 -0.70
C PRO A 235 -4.37 -12.72 -0.30
N ALA A 236 -3.96 -12.02 0.78
CA ALA A 236 -2.56 -11.92 1.17
C ALA A 236 -1.93 -13.31 1.23
N PRO A 237 -0.67 -13.48 0.76
CA PRO A 237 0.00 -14.77 0.82
C PRO A 237 -0.12 -15.37 2.22
N ARG A 238 -0.42 -16.68 2.30
CA ARG A 238 -0.44 -17.34 3.60
C ARG A 238 0.99 -17.37 4.14
N LEU A 239 1.17 -16.82 5.34
CA LEU A 239 2.45 -16.85 6.05
C LEU A 239 2.89 -18.29 6.31
N ILE A 240 1.93 -19.15 6.68
CA ILE A 240 2.11 -20.60 6.69
C ILE A 240 2.07 -21.11 5.24
N ASN A 241 3.22 -21.51 4.71
CA ASN A 241 3.34 -22.07 3.38
C ASN A 241 4.41 -23.18 3.31
N GLU A 242 4.03 -24.34 2.79
CA GLU A 242 4.89 -25.53 2.62
C GLU A 242 6.04 -25.30 1.60
N ASP A 243 5.84 -24.36 0.66
CA ASP A 243 6.81 -24.01 -0.40
C ASP A 243 7.93 -23.04 0.07
N LEU A 244 8.00 -22.76 1.39
CA LEU A 244 9.07 -21.98 2.05
C LEU A 244 10.28 -22.85 2.42
N LEU A 245 11.28 -22.27 3.08
CA LEU A 245 12.48 -22.98 3.51
C LEU A 245 12.14 -24.12 4.50
N GLN A 246 12.58 -25.32 4.16
CA GLN A 246 12.40 -26.52 4.98
C GLN A 246 13.49 -26.57 6.06
N GLU A 247 13.31 -25.73 7.09
CA GLU A 247 14.29 -25.53 8.16
C GLU A 247 14.22 -26.65 9.23
N THR A 248 15.38 -27.13 9.67
CA THR A 248 15.49 -28.30 10.56
C THR A 248 16.62 -28.18 11.59
N GLY A 249 17.57 -27.26 11.42
CA GLY A 249 18.69 -27.01 12.32
C GLY A 249 18.24 -26.41 13.65
N LEU A 250 17.26 -25.49 13.63
CA LEU A 250 16.77 -24.77 14.82
C LEU A 250 16.49 -25.71 16.00
N ILE A 251 15.73 -26.80 15.80
CA ILE A 251 15.46 -27.81 16.83
C ILE A 251 16.55 -28.89 16.89
N SER A 252 17.02 -29.42 15.76
CA SER A 252 17.98 -30.55 15.77
C SER A 252 19.36 -30.23 16.35
N GLY A 253 19.85 -28.99 16.17
CA GLY A 253 21.23 -28.59 16.49
C GLY A 253 22.28 -29.11 15.51
N ASP A 254 21.88 -29.70 14.38
CA ASP A 254 22.78 -30.14 13.30
C ASP A 254 22.76 -29.10 12.15
N PRO A 255 23.91 -28.61 11.66
CA PRO A 255 25.28 -28.90 12.10
C PRO A 255 25.74 -28.08 13.32
N CYS A 256 24.87 -27.19 13.82
CA CYS A 256 25.11 -26.24 14.90
C CYS A 256 23.77 -25.78 15.52
N ASP A 257 23.79 -25.35 16.79
CA ASP A 257 22.64 -24.72 17.47
C ASP A 257 22.51 -23.22 17.11
N ALA A 258 21.34 -22.61 17.39
CA ALA A 258 21.13 -21.17 17.24
C ALA A 258 22.20 -20.36 18.01
N PRO A 259 22.67 -19.20 17.50
CA PRO A 259 22.19 -18.44 16.34
C PRO A 259 22.84 -18.86 14.99
N CYS A 260 23.19 -20.14 14.82
CA CYS A 260 23.77 -20.67 13.59
C CYS A 260 22.73 -21.16 12.58
N TRP A 261 22.92 -20.86 11.29
CA TRP A 261 22.19 -21.48 10.18
C TRP A 261 23.14 -22.21 9.23
N ARG A 262 23.00 -23.55 9.12
CA ARG A 262 23.80 -24.41 8.21
C ARG A 262 25.34 -24.27 8.33
N GLY A 263 25.84 -23.72 9.44
CA GLY A 263 27.26 -23.43 9.67
C GLY A 263 27.64 -21.95 9.52
N ILE A 264 26.71 -21.09 9.12
CA ILE A 264 26.85 -19.63 9.07
C ILE A 264 26.40 -19.06 10.42
N ILE A 265 27.30 -18.36 11.10
CA ILE A 265 27.11 -17.74 12.41
C ILE A 265 27.34 -16.22 12.25
N PRO A 266 26.35 -15.37 12.60
CA PRO A 266 26.54 -13.92 12.60
C PRO A 266 27.74 -13.48 13.45
N GLY A 267 28.59 -12.61 12.90
CA GLY A 267 29.79 -12.11 13.56
C GLY A 267 31.01 -13.04 13.54
N GLU A 268 30.84 -14.33 13.21
CA GLU A 268 31.96 -15.29 13.10
C GLU A 268 32.25 -15.74 11.65
N THR A 269 31.22 -15.96 10.83
CA THR A 269 31.39 -16.44 9.45
C THR A 269 31.64 -15.27 8.50
N THR A 270 32.70 -15.35 7.69
CA THR A 270 32.99 -14.31 6.70
C THR A 270 31.96 -14.30 5.57
N TRP A 271 31.81 -13.18 4.87
CA TRP A 271 30.94 -13.12 3.69
C TRP A 271 31.34 -14.13 2.59
N GLU A 272 32.65 -14.35 2.40
CA GLU A 272 33.16 -15.29 1.40
C GLU A 272 32.85 -16.75 1.79
N ASP A 273 33.08 -17.14 3.05
CA ASP A 273 32.73 -18.47 3.57
C ASP A 273 31.21 -18.74 3.52
N ALA A 274 30.39 -17.74 3.88
CA ALA A 274 28.92 -17.86 3.85
C ALA A 274 28.41 -18.11 2.42
N VAL A 275 28.95 -17.39 1.43
CA VAL A 275 28.61 -17.59 0.01
C VAL A 275 29.12 -18.95 -0.50
N GLU A 276 30.29 -19.45 -0.08
CA GLU A 276 30.72 -20.81 -0.41
C GLU A 276 29.77 -21.87 0.17
N ILE A 277 29.30 -21.72 1.42
CA ILE A 277 28.32 -22.61 2.06
C ILE A 277 27.01 -22.63 1.27
N MET A 278 26.45 -21.46 0.95
CA MET A 278 25.18 -21.36 0.21
C MET A 278 25.28 -21.89 -1.23
N GLN A 279 26.42 -21.70 -1.90
CA GLN A 279 26.64 -22.23 -3.26
C GLN A 279 26.91 -23.75 -3.29
N ALA A 280 27.33 -24.34 -2.16
CA ALA A 280 27.48 -25.79 -2.02
C ALA A 280 26.16 -26.50 -1.65
N ASP A 281 25.10 -25.75 -1.35
CA ASP A 281 23.83 -26.28 -0.85
C ASP A 281 22.86 -26.63 -2.00
N GLU A 282 22.85 -27.91 -2.39
CA GLU A 282 21.95 -28.43 -3.44
C GLU A 282 20.44 -28.32 -3.10
N THR A 283 20.06 -27.87 -1.88
CA THR A 283 18.66 -27.68 -1.49
C THR A 283 18.14 -26.24 -1.65
N LEU A 284 19.01 -25.27 -1.92
CA LEU A 284 18.62 -23.89 -2.17
C LEU A 284 18.30 -23.66 -3.67
N GLY A 285 17.46 -22.66 -3.94
CA GLY A 285 17.17 -22.16 -5.28
C GLY A 285 17.42 -20.65 -5.39
N ASP A 286 17.47 -20.18 -6.64
CA ASP A 286 17.50 -18.76 -7.03
C ASP A 286 18.34 -17.83 -6.14
N LEU A 287 19.58 -18.28 -5.85
CA LEU A 287 20.56 -17.53 -5.05
C LEU A 287 21.07 -16.31 -5.82
N GLU A 288 20.49 -15.15 -5.54
CA GLU A 288 20.89 -13.87 -6.09
C GLU A 288 21.79 -13.11 -5.11
N LEU A 289 23.00 -12.74 -5.56
CA LEU A 289 23.96 -11.95 -4.79
C LEU A 289 23.89 -10.47 -5.18
N GLN A 290 23.89 -9.61 -4.17
CA GLN A 290 23.72 -8.16 -4.29
C GLN A 290 24.89 -7.42 -3.63
N GLU A 291 25.31 -6.28 -4.20
CA GLU A 291 26.36 -5.43 -3.63
C GLU A 291 25.92 -3.95 -3.64
N GLN A 292 26.05 -3.26 -2.50
CA GLN A 292 25.77 -1.83 -2.39
C GLN A 292 26.89 -1.11 -1.61
N GLY A 293 27.97 -0.78 -2.33
CA GLY A 293 29.17 -0.17 -1.72
C GLY A 293 29.97 -1.21 -0.93
N GLU A 294 30.06 -1.02 0.39
CA GLU A 294 30.67 -1.99 1.31
C GLU A 294 29.66 -3.10 1.70
N ALA A 295 28.36 -2.78 1.72
CA ALA A 295 27.30 -3.75 2.01
C ALA A 295 27.15 -4.84 0.92
N ARG A 296 26.78 -6.03 1.36
CA ARG A 296 26.53 -7.26 0.60
C ARG A 296 25.22 -7.89 1.05
N GLY A 297 24.51 -8.51 0.10
CA GLY A 297 23.29 -9.25 0.35
C GLY A 297 23.22 -10.52 -0.49
N ALA A 298 22.50 -11.52 0.01
CA ALA A 298 22.20 -12.76 -0.67
C ALA A 298 20.72 -13.09 -0.42
N SER A 299 19.92 -13.16 -1.47
CA SER A 299 18.49 -13.49 -1.42
C SER A 299 18.23 -14.80 -2.14
N PHE A 300 17.41 -15.69 -1.57
CA PHE A 300 17.31 -17.08 -2.03
C PHE A 300 15.97 -17.76 -1.68
N THR A 301 15.74 -18.90 -2.33
CA THR A 301 14.54 -19.74 -2.18
C THR A 301 14.90 -21.12 -1.62
N GLN A 302 13.89 -21.86 -1.15
CA GLN A 302 13.93 -23.32 -1.19
C GLN A 302 13.95 -23.78 -2.66
N GLN A 303 14.69 -24.82 -3.02
CA GLN A 303 14.66 -25.36 -4.38
C GLN A 303 13.22 -25.68 -4.85
N ASP A 304 12.85 -25.16 -6.03
CA ASP A 304 11.50 -25.16 -6.61
C ASP A 304 10.38 -24.47 -5.77
N GLY A 305 10.74 -23.76 -4.69
CA GLY A 305 9.85 -23.02 -3.79
C GLY A 305 9.81 -21.49 -4.06
N ILE A 306 9.43 -20.71 -3.04
CA ILE A 306 9.28 -19.24 -3.14
C ILE A 306 10.41 -18.45 -2.44
N LEU A 307 10.54 -17.16 -2.78
CA LEU A 307 11.54 -16.25 -2.21
C LEU A 307 11.20 -15.93 -0.77
N CYS A 308 12.04 -16.39 0.15
CA CYS A 308 11.74 -16.49 1.58
C CYS A 308 12.77 -15.79 2.47
N CYS A 309 13.98 -15.62 1.96
CA CYS A 309 15.16 -15.69 2.82
C CYS A 309 16.26 -14.75 2.34
N GLN A 310 16.96 -14.11 3.29
CA GLN A 310 18.07 -13.21 3.02
C GLN A 310 19.19 -13.32 4.06
N ILE A 311 20.43 -13.11 3.60
CA ILE A 311 21.61 -12.92 4.45
C ILE A 311 22.29 -11.62 4.05
N ILE A 312 22.69 -10.82 5.03
CA ILE A 312 23.24 -9.47 4.86
C ILE A 312 24.60 -9.38 5.56
N SER A 313 25.54 -8.71 4.90
CA SER A 313 26.71 -8.10 5.53
C SER A 313 26.74 -6.61 5.24
N GLN A 314 26.68 -5.76 6.26
CA GLN A 314 26.79 -4.30 6.14
C GLN A 314 28.22 -3.86 5.83
N THR A 315 29.21 -4.59 6.38
CA THR A 315 30.64 -4.30 6.23
C THR A 315 31.27 -4.96 5.00
N GLY A 316 30.68 -6.06 4.53
CA GLY A 316 31.27 -6.96 3.54
C GLY A 316 32.35 -7.90 4.11
N GLU A 317 32.64 -7.87 5.42
CA GLU A 317 33.65 -8.73 6.05
C GLU A 317 33.00 -9.99 6.67
N PHE A 318 32.02 -9.81 7.55
CA PHE A 318 31.27 -10.89 8.22
C PHE A 318 29.78 -10.80 7.93
N VAL A 319 29.08 -11.93 7.92
CA VAL A 319 27.61 -11.92 8.01
C VAL A 319 27.23 -11.30 9.36
N GLU A 320 26.36 -10.28 9.39
CA GLU A 320 25.82 -9.77 10.67
C GLU A 320 24.31 -10.04 10.84
N PHE A 321 23.59 -10.43 9.78
CA PHE A 321 22.15 -10.68 9.82
C PHE A 321 21.70 -11.79 8.85
N ILE A 322 20.87 -12.70 9.32
CA ILE A 322 20.26 -13.83 8.60
C ILE A 322 18.75 -13.77 8.89
N GLN A 323 17.90 -13.77 7.86
CA GLN A 323 16.44 -13.86 8.01
C GLN A 323 15.89 -14.94 7.09
N LEU A 324 15.05 -15.83 7.64
CA LEU A 324 14.46 -16.95 6.92
C LEU A 324 12.95 -16.99 7.19
N GLN A 325 12.11 -16.99 6.16
CA GLN A 325 10.75 -17.50 6.26
C GLN A 325 10.75 -19.01 6.02
N ILE A 326 10.07 -19.76 6.88
CA ILE A 326 10.17 -21.22 6.94
C ILE A 326 8.81 -21.89 6.76
N ALA A 327 8.83 -23.13 6.26
CA ALA A 327 7.65 -23.97 6.17
C ALA A 327 7.18 -24.43 7.56
N PRO A 328 5.86 -24.70 7.76
CA PRO A 328 5.35 -25.22 9.02
C PRO A 328 6.00 -26.57 9.36
N GLY A 329 6.63 -26.64 10.53
CA GLY A 329 7.40 -27.82 10.93
C GLY A 329 8.13 -27.72 12.27
N VAL A 330 8.17 -26.52 12.86
CA VAL A 330 8.63 -26.26 14.24
C VAL A 330 7.51 -25.53 14.99
N THR A 331 7.19 -25.95 16.20
CA THR A 331 6.25 -25.22 17.07
C THR A 331 6.95 -24.37 18.13
N LEU A 332 6.25 -23.36 18.64
CA LEU A 332 6.73 -22.52 19.73
C LEU A 332 7.05 -23.33 21.00
N GLY A 333 6.30 -24.40 21.27
CA GLY A 333 6.57 -25.30 22.40
C GLY A 333 7.93 -26.03 22.28
N GLU A 334 8.33 -26.43 21.07
CA GLU A 334 9.63 -27.07 20.83
C GLU A 334 10.80 -26.08 20.96
N VAL A 335 10.61 -24.84 20.49
CA VAL A 335 11.59 -23.76 20.68
C VAL A 335 11.77 -23.47 22.17
N ILE A 336 10.69 -23.35 22.93
CA ILE A 336 10.75 -23.05 24.37
C ILE A 336 11.31 -24.23 25.19
N GLU A 337 11.06 -25.49 24.82
CA GLU A 337 11.71 -26.65 25.47
C GLU A 337 13.24 -26.66 25.23
N LYS A 338 13.71 -26.16 24.07
CA LYS A 338 15.14 -26.15 23.72
C LYS A 338 15.90 -24.93 24.25
N TYR A 339 15.36 -23.72 24.07
CA TYR A 339 16.08 -22.46 24.30
C TYR A 339 15.61 -21.70 25.56
N GLY A 340 14.49 -22.09 26.17
CA GLY A 340 13.88 -21.38 27.30
C GLY A 340 12.73 -20.47 26.88
N GLU A 341 12.20 -19.69 27.81
CA GLU A 341 11.20 -18.66 27.51
C GLU A 341 11.89 -17.45 26.84
N PRO A 342 11.27 -16.78 25.85
CA PRO A 342 11.81 -15.54 25.28
C PRO A 342 11.79 -14.41 26.31
N ASP A 343 12.66 -13.42 26.14
CA ASP A 343 12.75 -12.26 27.03
C ASP A 343 11.68 -11.21 26.69
N TYR A 344 11.46 -10.97 25.39
CA TYR A 344 10.59 -9.90 24.90
C TYR A 344 9.68 -10.32 23.73
N VAL A 345 8.64 -9.53 23.49
CA VAL A 345 7.63 -9.69 22.44
C VAL A 345 7.35 -8.36 21.74
N ASP A 346 7.19 -8.40 20.41
CA ASP A 346 6.52 -7.38 19.59
C ASP A 346 5.44 -8.06 18.73
N GLY A 347 4.57 -7.30 18.07
CA GLY A 347 3.53 -7.84 17.18
C GLY A 347 3.24 -6.97 15.98
N GLU A 348 3.35 -7.55 14.78
CA GLU A 348 3.02 -6.90 13.51
C GLU A 348 1.77 -7.54 12.86
N PRO A 349 0.77 -6.74 12.44
CA PRO A 349 -0.34 -7.25 11.63
C PRO A 349 0.12 -7.37 10.17
N TYR A 350 -0.05 -8.55 9.56
CA TYR A 350 0.37 -8.81 8.19
C TYR A 350 -0.76 -8.60 7.18
N SER A 351 -1.96 -9.07 7.50
CA SER A 351 -3.21 -8.79 6.79
C SER A 351 -4.36 -8.63 7.79
N SER A 352 -5.57 -8.34 7.32
CA SER A 352 -6.78 -8.26 8.15
C SER A 352 -7.20 -9.61 8.78
N ASP A 353 -6.54 -10.70 8.39
CA ASP A 353 -6.80 -12.09 8.78
C ASP A 353 -5.51 -12.88 9.13
N GLN A 354 -4.36 -12.22 9.27
CA GLN A 354 -3.08 -12.85 9.65
C GLN A 354 -2.22 -11.90 10.49
N TYR A 355 -1.77 -12.40 11.63
CA TYR A 355 -1.01 -11.65 12.63
C TYR A 355 0.30 -12.38 12.96
N ILE A 356 1.32 -11.63 13.34
CA ILE A 356 2.64 -12.15 13.68
C ILE A 356 3.01 -11.66 15.07
N LEU A 357 3.50 -12.58 15.92
CA LEU A 357 4.16 -12.26 17.18
C LEU A 357 5.65 -12.58 17.05
N ILE A 358 6.48 -11.59 17.36
CA ILE A 358 7.93 -11.61 17.18
C ILE A 358 8.55 -11.77 18.57
N LEU A 359 9.19 -12.91 18.81
CA LEU A 359 9.70 -13.33 20.11
C LEU A 359 11.23 -13.21 20.13
N PHE A 360 11.76 -12.44 21.08
CA PHE A 360 13.19 -12.10 21.17
C PHE A 360 13.88 -12.94 22.25
N TYR A 361 15.06 -13.46 21.93
CA TYR A 361 15.91 -14.19 22.86
C TYR A 361 17.25 -13.44 23.00
N GLU A 362 17.50 -12.80 24.15
CA GLU A 362 18.70 -11.98 24.37
C GLU A 362 19.95 -12.85 24.61
N GLU A 363 19.84 -13.93 25.39
CA GLU A 363 20.97 -14.86 25.66
C GLU A 363 21.40 -15.70 24.44
N THR A 364 20.66 -15.66 23.33
CA THR A 364 20.96 -16.36 22.08
C THR A 364 20.39 -15.53 20.93
N PRO A 365 21.18 -14.64 20.28
CA PRO A 365 20.67 -13.50 19.52
C PRO A 365 19.84 -13.91 18.29
N MET A 366 18.54 -14.06 18.55
CA MET A 366 17.56 -14.71 17.69
C MET A 366 16.19 -14.04 17.87
N LEU A 367 15.47 -13.85 16.76
CA LEU A 367 14.05 -13.54 16.77
C LEU A 367 13.29 -14.72 16.17
N ILE A 368 12.14 -15.07 16.75
CA ILE A 368 11.26 -16.15 16.30
C ILE A 368 9.89 -15.57 15.95
N TYR A 369 9.42 -15.84 14.74
CA TYR A 369 8.17 -15.30 14.20
C TYR A 369 7.10 -16.38 14.33
N ALA A 370 6.22 -16.23 15.32
CA ALA A 370 5.08 -17.11 15.56
C ALA A 370 3.83 -16.59 14.84
N PHE A 371 3.10 -17.48 14.18
CA PHE A 371 1.85 -17.13 13.50
C PHE A 371 0.67 -17.06 14.48
N ALA A 372 -0.18 -16.04 14.31
CA ALA A 372 -1.48 -15.93 14.96
C ALA A 372 -2.61 -15.79 13.89
N PRO A 373 -3.69 -16.60 13.97
CA PRO A 373 -4.77 -16.61 12.97
C PRO A 373 -5.73 -15.42 13.08
N ASP A 374 -5.72 -14.72 14.20
CA ASP A 374 -6.50 -13.51 14.50
C ASP A 374 -5.84 -12.78 15.70
N SER A 375 -6.32 -11.58 16.06
CA SER A 375 -5.69 -10.77 17.10
C SER A 375 -6.10 -11.14 18.54
N GLU A 376 -7.25 -11.79 18.73
CA GLU A 376 -7.78 -12.18 20.05
C GLU A 376 -7.24 -13.56 20.49
N SER A 377 -6.90 -14.42 19.54
CA SER A 377 -6.30 -15.73 19.78
C SER A 377 -4.94 -15.62 20.48
N ALA A 378 -4.82 -16.32 21.61
CA ALA A 378 -3.54 -16.47 22.31
C ALA A 378 -2.60 -17.43 21.56
N LEU A 379 -1.29 -17.18 21.65
CA LEU A 379 -0.29 -18.19 21.34
C LEU A 379 -0.47 -19.41 22.26
N ASP A 380 0.05 -20.55 21.83
CA ASP A 380 0.20 -21.76 22.63
C ASP A 380 1.45 -22.57 22.21
N GLY A 381 1.63 -23.75 22.79
CA GLY A 381 2.78 -24.62 22.47
C GLY A 381 2.70 -25.32 21.11
N ASP A 382 1.53 -25.35 20.48
CA ASP A 382 1.31 -25.93 19.14
C ASP A 382 1.41 -24.87 18.03
N SER A 383 1.53 -23.58 18.39
CA SER A 383 1.59 -22.44 17.47
C SER A 383 2.80 -22.51 16.54
N GLU A 384 2.56 -22.34 15.24
CA GLU A 384 3.52 -22.58 14.17
C GLU A 384 4.54 -21.45 14.04
N ILE A 385 5.82 -21.80 13.94
CA ILE A 385 6.89 -20.85 13.61
C ILE A 385 6.99 -20.72 12.09
N ILE A 386 6.80 -19.49 11.60
CA ILE A 386 6.78 -19.12 10.17
C ILE A 386 8.06 -18.41 9.73
N GLY A 387 8.93 -18.05 10.66
CA GLY A 387 10.23 -17.46 10.34
C GLY A 387 11.14 -17.32 11.55
N LEU A 388 12.41 -17.06 11.25
CA LEU A 388 13.44 -16.74 12.23
C LEU A 388 14.41 -15.69 11.69
N VAL A 389 15.06 -14.98 12.62
CA VAL A 389 16.23 -14.15 12.36
C VAL A 389 17.36 -14.57 13.30
N TYR A 390 18.58 -14.65 12.78
CA TYR A 390 19.81 -14.70 13.57
C TYR A 390 20.65 -13.45 13.28
N LEU A 391 21.29 -12.90 14.30
CA LEU A 391 22.03 -11.64 14.21
C LEU A 391 23.19 -11.58 15.21
N THR A 392 24.03 -10.55 15.12
CA THR A 392 25.08 -10.28 16.10
C THR A 392 24.52 -9.70 17.41
N ASP A 393 25.26 -9.89 18.52
CA ASP A 393 24.96 -9.29 19.82
C ASP A 393 24.78 -7.76 19.73
N ASP A 394 25.67 -7.07 19.00
CA ASP A 394 25.62 -5.61 18.77
C ASP A 394 24.30 -5.17 18.10
N LEU A 395 23.77 -5.97 17.15
CA LEU A 395 22.49 -5.70 16.52
C LEU A 395 21.30 -6.06 17.42
N MET A 396 21.44 -7.07 18.29
CA MET A 396 20.40 -7.43 19.27
C MET A 396 20.25 -6.34 20.34
N GLU A 397 21.35 -5.84 20.89
CA GLU A 397 21.34 -4.65 21.78
C GLU A 397 20.70 -3.46 21.05
N GLN A 398 20.99 -3.26 19.76
CA GLN A 398 20.35 -2.19 18.98
C GLN A 398 18.84 -2.38 18.83
N PHE A 399 18.34 -3.58 18.51
CA PHE A 399 16.89 -3.82 18.41
C PHE A 399 16.19 -3.61 19.75
N ILE A 400 16.66 -4.26 20.82
CA ILE A 400 16.07 -4.17 22.16
C ILE A 400 16.08 -2.73 22.70
N THR A 401 17.13 -1.94 22.41
CA THR A 401 17.23 -0.55 22.90
C THR A 401 16.53 0.50 22.01
N THR A 402 16.00 0.13 20.84
CA THR A 402 15.32 1.07 19.93
C THR A 402 13.87 0.74 19.61
N SER A 403 13.41 -0.49 19.87
CA SER A 403 12.01 -0.90 19.79
C SER A 403 11.24 -0.69 21.11
N ASP A 404 9.91 -0.71 21.07
CA ASP A 404 9.01 -0.54 22.21
C ASP A 404 8.45 -1.91 22.62
N LEU A 405 9.33 -2.80 23.10
CA LEU A 405 9.06 -4.22 23.31
C LEU A 405 8.35 -4.50 24.65
N ALA A 406 7.43 -5.46 24.66
CA ALA A 406 6.81 -5.98 25.88
C ALA A 406 7.65 -7.10 26.50
N GLU A 407 7.76 -7.17 27.84
CA GLU A 407 8.33 -8.32 28.55
C GLU A 407 7.43 -9.55 28.35
N TRP A 408 7.99 -10.73 28.04
CA TRP A 408 7.21 -11.98 27.91
C TRP A 408 6.40 -12.28 29.19
N GLN A 409 5.08 -12.44 29.04
CA GLN A 409 4.16 -12.82 30.12
C GLN A 409 3.60 -14.24 29.95
N GLY A 410 4.01 -14.95 28.89
CA GLY A 410 3.53 -16.28 28.53
C GLY A 410 2.69 -16.33 27.26
N TYR A 411 1.96 -17.43 27.12
CA TYR A 411 1.04 -17.75 26.04
C TYR A 411 -0.22 -16.86 26.08
N GLU A 412 -0.07 -15.62 25.59
CA GLU A 412 -1.10 -14.58 25.47
C GLU A 412 -1.28 -14.16 23.99
N SER A 413 -2.23 -13.27 23.70
CA SER A 413 -2.62 -12.89 22.32
C SER A 413 -1.88 -11.68 21.74
N PHE A 414 -2.06 -11.45 20.44
CA PHE A 414 -1.56 -10.24 19.77
C PHE A 414 -2.08 -8.97 20.43
N ASP A 415 -3.39 -8.88 20.67
CA ASP A 415 -4.00 -7.72 21.33
C ASP A 415 -3.57 -7.56 22.80
N PHE A 416 -3.09 -8.62 23.46
CA PHE A 416 -2.49 -8.51 24.80
C PHE A 416 -1.11 -7.86 24.76
N TYR A 417 -0.26 -8.19 23.78
CA TYR A 417 1.10 -7.67 23.70
C TYR A 417 1.16 -6.27 23.04
N VAL A 418 0.40 -6.05 21.97
CA VAL A 418 0.40 -4.80 21.19
C VAL A 418 -0.56 -3.73 21.76
N GLY A 419 -1.44 -4.11 22.69
CA GLY A 419 -2.51 -3.26 23.23
C GLY A 419 -2.24 -2.52 24.55
N GLN A 420 -1.00 -2.46 25.04
CA GLN A 420 -0.65 -1.92 26.38
C GLN A 420 -0.34 -0.41 26.44
#